data_AF-A0A6G4QRR3-F1
#
_entry.id   AF-A0A6G4QRR3-F1
#
_cell.length_a   1.000
_cell.length_b   1.000
_cell.length_c   1.000
_cell.angle_alpha   90.00
_cell.angle_beta   90.00
_cell.angle_gamma   90.00
#
_symmetry.space_group_name_H-M   'P 1'
#
loop_
_entity.id
_entity.type
_entity.pdbx_description
1 polymer ?
#
loop_
_entity_poly.entity_id
_entity_poly.type
_entity_poly.pdbx_seq_one_letter_code
_entity_poly.pdbx_strand_id
1 'polypeptide(L)'
;MRLAAALVGVLFLSACATTAPDKVFFAADAADGLVVMELVPTPATYQIEAASFDPAQSRIESKGYVTLYASPAMRYAVSRAKPGVYAVTAVSHQATWYDCFNGGTVSFEVKPGEVTFLGKLDARPALADIAIKLPGYSMNSQKFYVLDTPRPALTAPADMADWKGELTPFLTNTYPNVTAPTKPAQLKPATFASGWSLLGQKVCYGYFNRAKDQPEPAKPAS
;
A
#
# COMPACT_ATOMS: atom_id res chain seq x y z
N MET A 1 -3.94 -60.80 -2.42
CA MET A 1 -4.71 -59.54 -2.31
C MET A 1 -3.88 -58.61 -1.43
N ARG A 2 -3.06 -57.68 -1.97
CA ARG A 2 -3.39 -56.26 -2.28
C ARG A 2 -4.34 -55.68 -1.21
N LEU A 3 -3.95 -54.71 -0.36
CA LEU A 3 -3.53 -53.35 -0.71
C LEU A 3 -2.74 -52.65 0.42
N ALA A 4 -1.80 -51.79 0.04
CA ALA A 4 -1.12 -50.78 0.86
C ALA A 4 -1.97 -49.52 1.08
N ALA A 5 -1.63 -48.70 2.09
CA ALA A 5 -1.49 -47.24 1.92
C ALA A 5 -0.88 -46.59 3.19
N ALA A 6 0.28 -45.99 3.00
CA ALA A 6 0.90 -45.05 3.92
C ALA A 6 0.16 -43.70 3.88
N LEU A 7 -0.01 -43.06 5.03
CA LEU A 7 -0.32 -41.62 5.09
C LEU A 7 0.86 -40.91 5.76
N VAL A 8 1.82 -40.50 4.94
CA VAL A 8 2.78 -39.46 5.29
C VAL A 8 2.05 -38.14 5.05
N GLY A 9 1.51 -37.56 6.13
CA GLY A 9 0.92 -36.23 6.10
C GLY A 9 2.01 -35.17 6.02
N VAL A 10 2.37 -34.75 4.80
CA VAL A 10 3.14 -33.53 4.59
C VAL A 10 2.17 -32.36 4.70
N LEU A 11 2.13 -31.74 5.88
CA LEU A 11 1.54 -30.41 6.06
C LEU A 11 2.40 -29.40 5.30
N PHE A 12 2.00 -29.07 4.07
CA PHE A 12 2.52 -27.91 3.36
C PHE A 12 2.02 -26.65 4.08
N LEU A 13 2.88 -26.11 4.95
CA LEU A 13 2.79 -24.71 5.38
C LEU A 13 3.10 -23.84 4.16
N SER A 14 2.07 -23.30 3.52
CA SER A 14 2.18 -22.24 2.52
C SER A 14 2.66 -20.96 3.20
N ALA A 15 3.94 -20.88 3.53
CA ALA A 15 4.60 -19.61 3.79
C ALA A 15 4.67 -18.85 2.46
N CYS A 16 3.97 -17.72 2.37
CA CYS A 16 4.19 -16.74 1.31
C CYS A 16 5.67 -16.33 1.37
N ALA A 17 6.52 -16.97 0.58
CA ALA A 17 7.93 -16.64 0.51
C ALA A 17 8.06 -15.28 -0.19
N THR A 18 8.08 -14.20 0.59
CA THR A 18 8.65 -12.93 0.17
C THR A 18 10.09 -13.19 -0.22
N THR A 19 10.45 -12.92 -1.48
CA THR A 19 11.81 -13.03 -2.00
C THR A 19 12.78 -12.36 -1.02
N ALA A 20 13.80 -13.09 -0.58
CA ALA A 20 14.79 -12.55 0.36
C ALA A 20 15.46 -11.30 -0.26
N PRO A 21 15.77 -10.26 0.55
CA PRO A 21 16.30 -8.99 0.04
C PRO A 21 17.56 -9.12 -0.84
N ASP A 22 18.45 -10.05 -0.51
CA ASP A 22 19.67 -10.35 -1.28
C ASP A 22 19.38 -10.96 -2.66
N LYS A 23 18.18 -11.48 -2.89
CA LYS A 23 17.72 -12.04 -4.17
C LYS A 23 16.98 -11.03 -5.05
N VAL A 24 16.81 -9.79 -4.59
CA VAL A 24 16.18 -8.73 -5.38
C VAL A 24 17.21 -8.10 -6.32
N PHE A 25 17.15 -8.47 -7.60
CA PHE A 25 17.93 -7.83 -8.67
C PHE A 25 17.17 -6.66 -9.28
N PHE A 26 17.79 -5.48 -9.30
CA PHE A 26 17.18 -4.29 -9.90
C PHE A 26 18.26 -3.30 -10.36
N ALA A 27 18.33 -3.08 -11.67
CA ALA A 27 19.32 -2.20 -12.30
C ALA A 27 18.63 -1.11 -13.12
N ALA A 28 19.42 -0.17 -13.66
CA ALA A 28 18.92 0.99 -14.39
C ALA A 28 18.19 0.66 -15.71
N ASP A 29 18.31 -0.58 -16.20
CA ASP A 29 17.63 -1.10 -17.40
C ASP A 29 16.36 -1.90 -17.07
N ALA A 30 15.97 -1.98 -15.80
CA ALA A 30 14.76 -2.70 -15.39
C ALA A 30 13.50 -2.07 -16.00
N ALA A 31 12.58 -2.91 -16.49
CA ALA A 31 11.30 -2.46 -17.03
C ALA A 31 10.33 -1.91 -15.96
N ASP A 32 10.57 -2.28 -14.69
CA ASP A 32 9.80 -1.83 -13.53
C ASP A 32 10.55 -0.73 -12.78
N GLY A 33 9.86 -0.07 -11.84
CA GLY A 33 10.45 0.76 -10.80
C GLY A 33 10.54 0.04 -9.45
N LEU A 34 11.41 0.53 -8.56
CA LEU A 34 11.38 0.21 -7.13
C LEU A 34 10.86 1.41 -6.35
N VAL A 35 9.99 1.15 -5.37
CA VAL A 35 9.43 2.15 -4.49
C VAL A 35 9.95 1.88 -3.08
N VAL A 36 10.46 2.92 -2.42
CA VAL A 36 11.01 2.85 -1.06
C VAL A 36 10.39 3.92 -0.19
N MET A 37 10.05 3.57 1.05
CA MET A 37 9.52 4.51 2.04
C MET A 37 10.20 4.26 3.39
N GLU A 38 10.65 5.33 4.05
CA GLU A 38 11.10 5.27 5.45
C GLU A 38 9.88 5.20 6.37
N LEU A 39 10.00 4.43 7.44
CA LEU A 39 8.93 4.16 8.40
C LEU A 39 9.30 4.73 9.76
N VAL A 40 8.37 5.43 10.42
CA VAL A 40 8.45 5.66 11.85
C VAL A 40 8.17 4.33 12.57
N PRO A 41 9.06 3.87 13.48
CA PRO A 41 8.87 2.63 14.21
C PRO A 41 7.52 2.59 14.92
N THR A 42 6.83 1.47 14.77
CA THR A 42 5.49 1.23 15.33
C THR A 42 5.42 -0.23 15.80
N PRO A 43 4.77 -0.54 16.94
CA PRO A 43 4.75 -1.91 17.49
C PRO A 43 3.83 -2.88 16.73
N ALA A 44 3.19 -2.44 15.64
CA ALA A 44 2.27 -3.25 14.85
C ALA A 44 2.84 -3.57 13.46
N THR A 45 2.42 -4.69 12.89
CA THR A 45 2.58 -4.97 11.46
C THR A 45 1.47 -4.26 10.68
N TYR A 46 1.81 -3.66 9.55
CA TYR A 46 0.84 -2.96 8.72
C TYR A 46 1.30 -2.95 7.26
N GLN A 47 0.42 -2.53 6.36
CA GLN A 47 0.74 -2.31 4.96
C GLN A 47 0.42 -0.87 4.61
N ILE A 48 1.19 -0.33 3.66
CA ILE A 48 0.89 0.95 3.02
C ILE A 48 0.51 0.60 1.58
N GLU A 49 -0.67 1.03 1.19
CA GLU A 49 -1.24 0.71 -0.11
C GLU A 49 -1.23 1.93 -1.00
N ALA A 50 -0.67 1.79 -2.19
CA ALA A 50 -0.86 2.74 -3.26
C ALA A 50 -1.44 2.02 -4.49
N ALA A 51 -2.26 2.74 -5.24
CA ALA A 51 -2.90 2.22 -6.43
C ALA A 51 -2.69 3.19 -7.58
N SER A 52 -2.72 2.67 -8.81
CA SER A 52 -2.54 3.48 -9.99
C SER A 52 -3.59 4.58 -10.05
N PHE A 53 -3.19 5.78 -10.45
CA PHE A 53 -3.99 6.99 -10.32
C PHE A 53 -3.97 7.78 -11.61
N ASP A 54 -5.16 8.17 -12.08
CA ASP A 54 -5.35 9.14 -13.14
C ASP A 54 -5.49 10.54 -12.51
N PRO A 55 -4.46 11.40 -12.62
CA PRO A 55 -4.49 12.75 -12.05
C PRO A 55 -5.44 13.68 -12.81
N ALA A 56 -5.79 13.40 -14.07
CA ALA A 56 -6.71 14.24 -14.83
C ALA A 56 -8.16 14.00 -14.38
N GLN A 57 -8.48 12.80 -13.91
CA GLN A 57 -9.81 12.42 -13.45
C GLN A 57 -9.94 12.30 -11.93
N SER A 58 -8.83 12.48 -11.20
CA SER A 58 -8.75 12.24 -9.74
C SER A 58 -9.31 10.87 -9.35
N ARG A 59 -8.87 9.82 -10.06
CA ARG A 59 -9.47 8.48 -9.98
C ARG A 59 -8.42 7.37 -9.81
N ILE A 60 -8.72 6.40 -8.96
CA ILE A 60 -7.94 5.16 -8.85
C ILE A 60 -8.28 4.20 -9.98
N GLU A 61 -7.26 3.60 -10.59
CA GLU A 61 -7.37 2.67 -11.70
C GLU A 61 -6.92 1.27 -11.30
N SER A 62 -7.60 0.24 -11.80
CA SER A 62 -7.34 -1.17 -11.47
C SER A 62 -6.15 -1.78 -12.25
N LYS A 63 -5.20 -0.96 -12.70
CA LYS A 63 -4.09 -1.39 -13.58
C LYS A 63 -2.76 -1.63 -12.86
N GLY A 64 -2.65 -1.22 -11.60
CA GLY A 64 -1.41 -1.38 -10.82
C GLY A 64 -1.60 -1.09 -9.34
N TYR A 65 -0.89 -1.84 -8.51
CA TYR A 65 -0.89 -1.73 -7.05
C TYR A 65 0.53 -1.77 -6.53
N VAL A 66 0.79 -1.04 -5.45
CA VAL A 66 2.03 -1.07 -4.69
C VAL A 66 1.65 -1.34 -3.24
N THR A 67 2.22 -2.40 -2.67
CA THR A 67 2.02 -2.76 -1.28
C THR A 67 3.37 -2.76 -0.57
N LEU A 68 3.55 -1.81 0.33
CA LEU A 68 4.74 -1.70 1.16
C LEU A 68 4.43 -2.34 2.52
N TYR A 69 5.10 -3.44 2.82
CA TYR A 69 4.94 -4.15 4.09
C TYR A 69 5.80 -3.51 5.17
N ALA A 70 5.22 -3.35 6.36
CA ALA A 70 5.89 -2.81 7.53
C ALA A 70 5.75 -3.77 8.72
N SER A 71 6.83 -3.90 9.47
CA SER A 71 6.87 -4.63 10.74
C SER A 71 7.68 -3.83 11.77
N PRO A 72 7.57 -4.12 13.08
CA PRO A 72 8.22 -3.32 14.12
C PRO A 72 9.75 -3.18 13.99
N ALA A 73 10.42 -4.15 13.35
CA ALA A 73 11.86 -4.14 13.14
C ALA A 73 12.30 -3.40 11.85
N MET A 74 11.35 -3.01 10.99
CA MET A 74 11.67 -2.42 9.70
C MET A 74 11.79 -0.90 9.79
N ARG A 75 12.89 -0.38 9.25
CA ARG A 75 13.07 1.07 9.04
C ARG A 75 12.61 1.53 7.65
N TYR A 76 12.69 0.66 6.66
CA TYR A 76 12.30 0.96 5.29
C TYR A 76 11.42 -0.15 4.75
N ALA A 77 10.36 0.22 4.03
CA ALA A 77 9.60 -0.70 3.20
C ALA A 77 10.02 -0.53 1.74
N VAL A 78 10.08 -1.64 1.02
CA VAL A 78 10.49 -1.69 -0.40
C VAL A 78 9.48 -2.53 -1.17
N SER A 79 9.05 -2.03 -2.33
CA SER A 79 8.17 -2.78 -3.24
C SER A 79 8.56 -2.51 -4.69
N ARG A 80 8.41 -3.51 -5.56
CA ARG A 80 8.46 -3.30 -7.01
C ARG A 80 7.12 -2.78 -7.51
N ALA A 81 7.15 -1.97 -8.57
CA ALA A 81 5.96 -1.39 -9.17
C ALA A 81 6.14 -1.22 -10.68
N LYS A 82 5.08 -1.44 -11.45
CA LYS A 82 5.09 -1.08 -12.88
C LYS A 82 5.19 0.44 -13.04
N PRO A 83 5.81 0.96 -14.10
CA PRO A 83 5.85 2.39 -14.35
C PRO A 83 4.45 3.02 -14.41
N GLY A 84 4.33 4.24 -13.91
CA GLY A 84 3.07 4.98 -13.92
C GLY A 84 2.89 5.92 -12.73
N VAL A 85 1.75 6.59 -12.69
CA VAL A 85 1.34 7.46 -11.58
C VAL A 85 0.50 6.65 -10.59
N TYR A 86 0.80 6.82 -9.31
CA TYR A 86 0.15 6.16 -8.19
C TYR A 86 -0.28 7.18 -7.14
N ALA A 87 -1.33 6.89 -6.39
CA ALA A 87 -1.71 7.63 -5.18
C ALA A 87 -1.60 6.71 -3.97
N VAL A 88 -1.13 7.24 -2.83
CA VAL A 88 -1.18 6.50 -1.55
C VAL A 88 -2.63 6.43 -1.12
N THR A 89 -3.20 5.24 -1.09
CA THR A 89 -4.64 5.05 -0.87
C THR A 89 -4.99 4.76 0.58
N ALA A 90 -4.16 3.99 1.28
CA ALA A 90 -4.48 3.57 2.64
C ALA A 90 -3.25 3.12 3.43
N VAL A 91 -3.40 3.11 4.75
CA VAL A 91 -2.68 2.19 5.64
C VAL A 91 -3.64 1.09 6.04
N SER A 92 -3.17 -0.17 6.06
CA SER A 92 -3.98 -1.30 6.48
C SER A 92 -3.32 -2.15 7.56
N HIS A 93 -4.14 -2.68 8.47
CA HIS A 93 -3.74 -3.65 9.48
C HIS A 93 -4.40 -5.01 9.17
N GLN A 94 -3.60 -6.07 9.24
CA GLN A 94 -4.00 -7.46 8.92
C GLN A 94 -4.70 -7.63 7.55
N ALA A 95 -4.43 -6.74 6.59
CA ALA A 95 -5.09 -6.67 5.27
C ALA A 95 -6.63 -6.69 5.33
N THR A 96 -7.18 -6.31 6.47
CA THR A 96 -8.61 -6.41 6.81
C THR A 96 -9.14 -5.05 7.21
N TRP A 97 -8.35 -4.26 7.93
CA TRP A 97 -8.78 -2.96 8.42
C TRP A 97 -7.96 -1.87 7.79
N TYR A 98 -8.63 -0.86 7.26
CA TYR A 98 -8.04 0.13 6.39
C TYR A 98 -8.38 1.53 6.88
N ASP A 99 -7.37 2.40 6.95
CA ASP A 99 -7.55 3.84 7.00
C ASP A 99 -7.36 4.40 5.60
N CYS A 100 -8.43 4.93 5.00
CA CYS A 100 -8.49 5.32 3.60
C CYS A 100 -8.34 6.82 3.40
N PHE A 101 -7.23 7.22 2.78
CA PHE A 101 -6.83 8.61 2.55
C PHE A 101 -7.57 9.28 1.38
N ASN A 102 -8.82 8.93 1.13
CA ASN A 102 -9.60 9.50 0.03
C ASN A 102 -10.03 10.95 0.31
N GLY A 103 -10.03 11.38 1.58
CA GLY A 103 -10.25 12.79 1.98
C GLY A 103 -9.06 13.72 1.67
N GLY A 104 -7.89 13.16 1.39
CA GLY A 104 -6.70 13.88 0.97
C GLY A 104 -5.50 12.94 0.96
N THR A 105 -4.67 12.99 -0.08
CA THR A 105 -3.48 12.15 -0.16
C THR A 105 -2.35 12.80 -0.98
N VAL A 106 -1.35 12.00 -1.36
CA VAL A 106 -0.30 12.32 -2.31
C VAL A 106 -0.30 11.34 -3.48
N SER A 107 -0.03 11.85 -4.67
CA SER A 107 0.37 11.05 -5.83
C SER A 107 1.86 11.18 -6.10
N PHE A 108 2.44 10.14 -6.69
CA PHE A 108 3.83 10.04 -7.10
C PHE A 108 3.97 9.28 -8.42
N GLU A 109 5.09 9.46 -9.11
CA GLU A 109 5.42 8.76 -10.34
C GLU A 109 6.46 7.68 -10.06
N VAL A 110 6.25 6.50 -10.65
CA VAL A 110 7.22 5.41 -10.72
C VAL A 110 7.76 5.34 -12.14
N LYS A 111 9.07 5.34 -12.29
CA LYS A 111 9.76 5.25 -13.58
C LYS A 111 10.51 3.92 -13.71
N PRO A 112 10.66 3.39 -14.94
CA PRO A 112 11.45 2.18 -15.17
C PRO A 112 12.92 2.44 -14.80
N GLY A 113 13.56 1.46 -14.17
CA GLY A 113 14.99 1.53 -13.84
C GLY A 113 15.35 2.55 -12.75
N GLU A 114 14.37 3.06 -12.00
CA GLU A 114 14.60 4.00 -10.90
C GLU A 114 14.15 3.43 -9.55
N VAL A 115 14.88 3.78 -8.49
CA VAL A 115 14.42 3.61 -7.11
C VAL A 115 13.78 4.93 -6.65
N THR A 116 12.45 4.97 -6.59
CA THR A 116 11.65 6.12 -6.15
C THR A 116 11.51 6.12 -4.63
N PHE A 117 12.13 7.10 -3.95
CA PHE A 117 12.00 7.29 -2.51
C PHE A 117 10.83 8.22 -2.18
N LEU A 118 9.84 7.73 -1.45
CA LEU A 118 8.58 8.44 -1.17
C LEU A 118 8.65 9.39 0.04
N GLY A 119 9.70 9.32 0.85
CA GLY A 119 9.80 10.07 2.10
C GLY A 119 9.59 9.18 3.32
N LYS A 120 9.16 9.81 4.42
CA LYS A 120 9.03 9.17 5.74
C LYS A 120 7.59 9.18 6.24
N LEU A 121 7.02 8.01 6.46
CA LEU A 121 5.64 7.85 6.93
C LEU A 121 5.59 7.60 8.43
N ASP A 122 4.73 8.34 9.12
CA ASP A 122 4.21 8.02 10.43
C ASP A 122 2.84 7.36 10.30
N ALA A 123 2.78 6.04 10.50
CA ALA A 123 1.53 5.28 10.41
C ALA A 123 0.70 5.33 11.71
N ARG A 124 1.22 5.89 12.80
CA ARG A 124 0.54 5.88 14.10
C ARG A 124 -0.84 6.56 14.08
N PRO A 125 -1.03 7.73 13.43
CA PRO A 125 -2.36 8.33 13.34
C PRO A 125 -3.37 7.43 12.63
N ALA A 126 -2.96 6.81 11.51
CA ALA A 126 -3.83 5.93 10.74
C ALA A 126 -4.21 4.65 11.50
N LEU A 127 -3.23 4.05 12.19
CA LEU A 127 -3.46 2.87 13.03
C LEU A 127 -4.33 3.19 14.25
N ALA A 128 -4.21 4.40 14.82
CA ALA A 128 -5.09 4.86 15.89
C ALA A 128 -6.52 5.05 15.38
N ASP A 129 -6.70 5.63 14.19
CA ASP A 129 -8.01 5.78 13.55
C ASP A 129 -8.68 4.42 13.31
N ILE A 130 -7.92 3.44 12.83
CA ILE A 130 -8.39 2.04 12.74
C ILE A 130 -8.82 1.54 14.11
N ALA A 131 -7.98 1.66 15.14
CA ALA A 131 -8.28 1.13 16.47
C ALA A 131 -9.55 1.75 17.11
N ILE A 132 -9.82 3.04 16.85
CA ILE A 132 -10.95 3.77 17.43
C ILE A 132 -12.25 3.51 16.66
N LYS A 133 -12.19 3.45 15.33
CA LYS A 133 -13.39 3.47 14.47
C LYS A 133 -13.85 2.09 14.02
N LEU A 134 -13.09 1.04 14.32
CA LEU A 134 -13.53 -0.33 14.03
C LEU A 134 -14.69 -0.76 14.93
N PRO A 135 -15.72 -1.40 14.37
CA PRO A 135 -16.79 -1.97 15.18
C PRO A 135 -16.25 -3.10 16.06
N GLY A 136 -16.72 -3.18 17.31
CA GLY A 136 -16.33 -4.22 18.28
C GLY A 136 -16.71 -5.66 17.90
N TYR A 137 -17.38 -5.84 16.76
CA TYR A 137 -17.70 -7.13 16.14
C TYR A 137 -17.10 -7.18 14.73
N SER A 138 -15.80 -7.47 14.63
CA SER A 138 -15.16 -7.69 13.33
C SER A 138 -15.22 -9.18 12.98
N MET A 139 -15.88 -9.53 11.87
CA MET A 139 -15.73 -10.85 11.27
C MET A 139 -14.39 -10.91 10.53
N ASN A 140 -13.58 -11.94 10.78
CA ASN A 140 -12.25 -12.13 10.18
C ASN A 140 -12.24 -12.23 8.63
N SER A 141 -13.41 -12.29 7.99
CA SER A 141 -13.56 -12.39 6.54
C SER A 141 -13.99 -11.08 5.85
N GLN A 142 -14.23 -9.99 6.59
CA GLN A 142 -14.74 -8.74 6.02
C GLN A 142 -13.70 -7.63 6.10
N LYS A 143 -13.44 -6.96 4.97
CA LYS A 143 -12.62 -5.74 4.95
C LYS A 143 -13.41 -4.57 5.54
N PHE A 144 -12.81 -3.77 6.40
CA PHE A 144 -13.38 -2.55 6.95
C PHE A 144 -12.56 -1.34 6.53
N TYR A 145 -13.25 -0.27 6.16
CA TYR A 145 -12.64 0.96 5.70
C TYR A 145 -13.11 2.11 6.56
N VAL A 146 -12.18 2.75 7.26
CA VAL A 146 -12.35 4.11 7.74
C VAL A 146 -12.16 5.02 6.53
N LEU A 147 -13.19 5.78 6.17
CA LEU A 147 -13.22 6.57 4.94
C LEU A 147 -13.11 8.05 5.23
N ASP A 148 -12.82 8.79 4.16
CA ASP A 148 -12.77 10.24 4.13
C ASP A 148 -11.71 10.79 5.12
N THR A 149 -10.63 10.01 5.33
CA THR A 149 -9.58 10.37 6.28
C THR A 149 -8.56 11.31 5.63
N PRO A 150 -7.90 12.16 6.44
CA PRO A 150 -7.02 13.19 5.92
C PRO A 150 -5.74 12.58 5.33
N ARG A 151 -4.89 13.47 4.80
CA ARG A 151 -3.58 13.10 4.26
C ARG A 151 -2.77 12.25 5.25
N PRO A 152 -2.09 11.19 4.77
CA PRO A 152 -1.16 10.43 5.61
C PRO A 152 -0.12 11.37 6.20
N ALA A 153 0.29 11.10 7.44
CA ALA A 153 1.38 11.81 8.10
C ALA A 153 2.72 11.41 7.43
N LEU A 154 3.00 12.04 6.29
CA LEU A 154 4.14 11.75 5.42
C LEU A 154 5.01 13.01 5.29
N THR A 155 6.27 12.90 5.69
CA THR A 155 7.30 13.91 5.39
C THR A 155 7.84 13.65 4.00
N ALA A 156 7.71 14.62 3.09
CA ALA A 156 8.19 14.49 1.73
C ALA A 156 9.72 14.51 1.67
N PRO A 157 10.35 13.88 0.66
CA PRO A 157 11.80 13.92 0.49
C PRO A 157 12.38 15.34 0.40
N ALA A 158 11.62 16.29 -0.16
CA ALA A 158 12.01 17.70 -0.29
C ALA A 158 12.12 18.42 1.06
N ASP A 159 11.43 17.91 2.09
CA ASP A 159 11.41 18.48 3.44
C ASP A 159 12.42 17.77 4.38
N MET A 160 13.21 16.83 3.85
CA MET A 160 14.20 16.05 4.60
C MET A 160 15.62 16.58 4.30
N ALA A 161 16.35 16.99 5.34
CA ALA A 161 17.70 17.55 5.22
C ALA A 161 18.71 16.60 4.56
N ASP A 162 18.65 15.30 4.88
CA ASP A 162 19.45 14.27 4.24
C ASP A 162 18.67 12.95 4.15
N TRP A 163 17.86 12.81 3.11
CA TRP A 163 17.13 11.57 2.87
C TRP A 163 18.01 10.44 2.30
N LYS A 164 19.22 10.73 1.82
CA LYS A 164 20.12 9.74 1.21
C LYS A 164 21.04 9.08 2.23
N GLY A 165 21.43 9.79 3.29
CA GLY A 165 22.46 9.38 4.24
C GLY A 165 22.24 7.99 4.81
N GLU A 166 20.99 7.66 5.17
CA GLU A 166 20.64 6.38 5.80
C GLU A 166 20.01 5.38 4.80
N LEU A 167 19.40 5.90 3.73
CA LEU A 167 18.82 5.08 2.67
C LEU A 167 19.91 4.38 1.83
N THR A 168 21.00 5.07 1.52
CA THR A 168 22.08 4.51 0.68
C THR A 168 22.75 3.31 1.37
N PRO A 169 23.20 3.41 2.64
CA PRO A 169 23.73 2.25 3.36
C PRO A 169 22.70 1.12 3.51
N PHE A 170 21.43 1.45 3.75
CA PHE A 170 20.37 0.44 3.82
C PHE A 170 20.26 -0.37 2.53
N LEU A 171 20.18 0.30 1.37
CA LEU A 171 20.10 -0.37 0.07
C LEU A 171 21.36 -1.19 -0.20
N THR A 172 22.56 -0.63 0.01
CA THR A 172 23.82 -1.35 -0.21
C THR A 172 23.93 -2.61 0.67
N ASN A 173 23.55 -2.52 1.94
CA ASN A 173 23.73 -3.62 2.91
C ASN A 173 22.62 -4.68 2.83
N THR A 174 21.38 -4.25 2.57
CA THR A 174 20.20 -5.13 2.63
C THR A 174 19.78 -5.60 1.24
N TYR A 175 19.97 -4.78 0.22
CA TYR A 175 19.60 -5.02 -1.17
C TYR A 175 20.82 -4.85 -2.09
N PRO A 176 21.91 -5.62 -1.90
CA PRO A 176 23.18 -5.39 -2.58
C PRO A 176 23.11 -5.49 -4.11
N ASN A 177 22.07 -6.14 -4.65
CA ASN A 177 21.82 -6.30 -6.08
C ASN A 177 20.89 -5.21 -6.67
N VAL A 178 20.58 -4.17 -5.89
CA VAL A 178 19.88 -2.96 -6.35
C VAL A 178 20.92 -1.90 -6.70
N THR A 179 21.17 -1.73 -7.99
CA THR A 179 22.20 -0.81 -8.54
C THR A 179 21.59 0.38 -9.27
N ALA A 180 20.27 0.39 -9.47
CA ALA A 180 19.55 1.50 -10.08
C ALA A 180 19.68 2.81 -9.27
N PRO A 181 19.67 3.98 -9.93
CA PRO A 181 19.77 5.26 -9.24
C PRO A 181 18.54 5.51 -8.35
N THR A 182 18.80 6.01 -7.14
CA THR A 182 17.75 6.47 -6.24
C THR A 182 17.38 7.92 -6.49
N LYS A 183 16.09 8.20 -6.64
CA LYS A 183 15.52 9.52 -6.89
C LYS A 183 14.47 9.86 -5.83
N PRO A 184 14.42 11.11 -5.35
CA PRO A 184 13.35 11.55 -4.46
C PRO A 184 12.06 11.68 -5.27
N ALA A 185 10.95 11.20 -4.72
CA ALA A 185 9.65 11.36 -5.34
C ALA A 185 9.21 12.83 -5.33
N GLN A 186 8.61 13.28 -6.43
CA GLN A 186 7.87 14.53 -6.48
C GLN A 186 6.42 14.26 -6.06
N LEU A 187 6.13 14.50 -4.78
CA LEU A 187 4.79 14.28 -4.23
C LEU A 187 3.86 15.43 -4.62
N LYS A 188 2.70 15.10 -5.19
CA LYS A 188 1.66 16.07 -5.54
C LYS A 188 0.39 15.81 -4.72
N PRO A 189 -0.32 16.84 -4.22
CA PRO A 189 -1.64 16.64 -3.65
C PRO A 189 -2.58 15.91 -4.60
N ALA A 190 -3.34 14.97 -4.04
CA ALA A 190 -4.33 14.20 -4.76
C ALA A 190 -5.52 13.90 -3.84
N THR A 191 -6.66 13.62 -4.45
CA THR A 191 -7.85 13.08 -3.82
C THR A 191 -8.46 12.05 -4.76
N PHE A 192 -9.31 11.18 -4.22
CA PHE A 192 -10.08 10.24 -5.02
C PHE A 192 -11.42 9.98 -4.35
N ALA A 193 -12.41 9.56 -5.12
CA ALA A 193 -13.70 9.17 -4.56
C ALA A 193 -13.61 7.78 -3.93
N SER A 194 -14.27 7.60 -2.78
CA SER A 194 -14.58 6.26 -2.29
C SER A 194 -15.57 5.55 -3.21
N GLY A 195 -15.52 4.22 -3.21
CA GLY A 195 -16.32 3.40 -4.13
C GLY A 195 -17.21 2.40 -3.40
N TRP A 196 -17.82 1.53 -4.19
CA TRP A 196 -18.66 0.44 -3.68
C TRP A 196 -18.16 -0.92 -4.18
N SER A 197 -18.23 -1.93 -3.33
CA SER A 197 -18.01 -3.33 -3.68
C SER A 197 -19.22 -3.91 -4.42
N LEU A 198 -19.06 -5.06 -5.06
CA LEU A 198 -20.15 -5.82 -5.70
C LEU A 198 -21.26 -6.20 -4.71
N LEU A 199 -20.95 -6.27 -3.42
CA LEU A 199 -21.88 -6.61 -2.35
C LEU A 199 -22.52 -5.36 -1.71
N GLY A 200 -22.33 -4.18 -2.30
CA GLY A 200 -22.92 -2.93 -1.81
C GLY A 200 -22.26 -2.38 -0.54
N GLN A 201 -21.03 -2.79 -0.24
CA GLN A 201 -20.25 -2.22 0.86
C GLN A 201 -19.44 -1.01 0.37
N LYS A 202 -19.40 0.08 1.14
CA LYS A 202 -18.49 1.20 0.85
C LYS A 202 -17.04 0.74 1.03
N VAL A 203 -16.17 1.08 0.07
CA VAL A 203 -14.76 0.67 0.03
C VAL A 203 -13.87 1.87 -0.29
N CYS A 204 -12.57 1.77 0.00
CA CYS A 204 -11.63 2.87 -0.20
C CYS A 204 -11.64 3.41 -1.63
N TYR A 205 -11.68 2.50 -2.60
CA TYR A 205 -11.92 2.78 -4.02
C TYR A 205 -12.54 1.53 -4.63
N GLY A 206 -13.47 1.68 -5.57
CA GLY A 206 -14.32 0.58 -6.03
C GLY A 206 -14.71 0.70 -7.50
N TYR A 207 -15.29 -0.38 -8.02
CA TYR A 207 -15.64 -0.56 -9.44
C TYR A 207 -16.80 0.33 -9.91
N PHE A 208 -17.66 0.80 -8.98
CA PHE A 208 -18.89 1.55 -9.28
C PHE A 208 -18.97 2.89 -8.55
N ASN A 209 -19.51 3.89 -9.25
CA ASN A 209 -19.93 5.15 -8.64
C ASN A 209 -21.46 5.19 -8.61
N ARG A 210 -22.06 4.81 -7.47
CA ARG A 210 -23.52 4.67 -7.34
C ARG A 210 -24.27 5.94 -7.79
N ALA A 211 -23.72 7.13 -7.53
CA ALA A 211 -24.32 8.40 -7.96
C ALA A 211 -24.45 8.56 -9.49
N LYS A 212 -23.65 7.85 -10.29
CA LYS A 212 -23.75 7.82 -11.76
C LYS A 212 -24.44 6.57 -12.29
N ASP A 213 -24.34 5.44 -11.58
CA ASP A 213 -24.71 4.12 -12.11
C ASP A 213 -26.00 3.52 -11.50
N GLN A 214 -26.49 4.05 -10.36
CA GLN A 214 -27.80 3.72 -9.79
C GLN A 214 -28.33 4.90 -8.93
N PRO A 215 -29.38 5.64 -9.35
CA PRO A 215 -29.96 6.68 -8.51
C PRO A 215 -30.36 6.11 -7.14
N GLU A 216 -30.10 6.89 -6.10
CA GLU A 216 -30.35 6.55 -4.70
C GLU A 216 -31.77 5.93 -4.54
N PRO A 217 -31.91 4.75 -3.89
CA PRO A 217 -33.25 4.22 -3.64
C PRO A 217 -34.01 5.23 -2.80
N ALA A 218 -35.22 5.57 -3.24
CA ALA A 218 -36.08 6.52 -2.54
C ALA A 218 -36.15 6.17 -1.05
N LYS A 219 -35.89 7.17 -0.20
CA LYS A 219 -36.06 7.07 1.26
C LYS A 219 -37.45 6.49 1.53
N PRO A 220 -37.59 5.44 2.36
CA PRO A 220 -38.92 4.94 2.71
C PRO A 220 -39.70 6.07 3.39
N ALA A 221 -40.91 6.32 2.87
CA ALA A 221 -41.83 7.28 3.47
C ALA A 221 -42.09 6.87 4.92
N SER A 222 -41.90 7.84 5.83
CA SER A 222 -42.22 7.71 7.25
C SER A 222 -43.72 7.70 7.48
#